data_AF-A0A3B8WIC3-F1
#
_entry.id   AF-A0A3B8WIC3-F1
#
_cell.length_a   1.000
_cell.length_b   1.000
_cell.length_c   1.000
_cell.angle_alpha   90.00
_cell.angle_beta   90.00
_cell.angle_gamma   90.00
#
_symmetry.space_group_name_H-M   'P 1'
#
loop_
_entity.id
_entity.type
_entity.pdbx_description
1 polymer ?
#
loop_
_entity_poly.entity_id
_entity_poly.type
_entity_poly.pdbx_seq_one_letter_code
_entity_poly.pdbx_strand_id
1 'polypeptide(L)'
;IEHHRPTGMQGFIFNTRKPVFRDPLVREALAYGFDFQWANQNLFFGQYTRTSSYFENSDLASSGLPEGRELEILEAYRDQLSPDVFTEAYFPPDTGNGVSLRDNLRTALKLL
;
A
#
# COMPACT_ATOMS: atom_id res chain seq x y z
N ILE A 1 -1.43 -14.83 14.67
CA ILE A 1 -1.69 -14.62 16.11
C ILE A 1 -1.49 -13.14 16.35
N GLU A 2 -2.57 -12.42 16.63
CA GLU A 2 -2.51 -11.01 17.02
C GLU A 2 -1.72 -10.90 18.32
N HIS A 3 -0.68 -10.06 18.32
CA HIS A 3 0.21 -9.93 19.48
C HIS A 3 0.59 -8.48 19.77
N HIS A 4 -0.07 -7.51 19.10
CA HIS A 4 0.11 -6.06 19.25
C HIS A 4 1.57 -5.58 19.21
N ARG A 5 2.46 -6.36 18.57
CA ARG A 5 3.84 -5.93 18.36
C ARG A 5 3.92 -5.49 16.91
N PRO A 6 4.36 -4.25 16.64
CA PRO A 6 4.44 -3.76 15.28
C PRO A 6 5.36 -4.68 14.49
N THR A 7 4.81 -5.30 13.44
CA THR A 7 5.57 -6.01 12.43
C THR A 7 5.86 -5.04 11.30
N GLY A 8 7.14 -4.69 11.16
CA GLY A 8 7.58 -3.72 10.16
C GLY A 8 7.37 -4.20 8.74
N MET A 9 7.68 -3.32 7.79
CA MET A 9 7.50 -3.60 6.38
C MET A 9 8.72 -4.33 5.79
N GLN A 10 8.46 -5.51 5.20
CA GLN A 10 9.32 -6.09 4.18
C GLN A 10 8.71 -5.81 2.81
N GLY A 11 9.50 -5.27 1.88
CA GLY A 11 9.00 -4.92 0.56
C GLY A 11 10.09 -4.56 -0.44
N PHE A 12 9.66 -4.30 -1.67
CA PHE A 12 10.54 -3.77 -2.70
C PHE A 12 10.69 -2.26 -2.52
N ILE A 13 11.93 -1.79 -2.34
CA ILE A 13 12.21 -0.38 -2.09
C ILE A 13 12.71 0.28 -3.37
N PHE A 14 11.99 1.29 -3.83
CA PHE A 14 12.37 2.06 -5.01
C PHE A 14 13.48 3.06 -4.68
N ASN A 15 14.54 3.06 -5.48
CA ASN A 15 15.56 4.11 -5.41
C ASN A 15 15.09 5.36 -6.16
N THR A 16 14.37 6.25 -5.47
CA THR A 16 13.80 7.49 -6.02
C THR A 16 14.84 8.51 -6.50
N ARG A 17 16.14 8.26 -6.27
CA ARG A 17 17.24 9.06 -6.84
C ARG A 17 17.43 8.79 -8.33
N LYS A 18 16.95 7.65 -8.85
CA LYS A 18 17.00 7.31 -10.28
C LYS A 18 15.81 7.93 -11.00
N PRO A 19 15.99 8.57 -12.18
CA PRO A 19 14.92 9.26 -12.91
C PRO A 19 13.64 8.42 -13.13
N VAL A 20 13.80 7.14 -13.47
CA VAL A 20 12.68 6.21 -13.71
C VAL A 20 11.76 5.99 -12.50
N PHE A 21 12.22 6.22 -11.27
CA PHE A 21 11.44 6.02 -10.05
C PHE A 21 11.07 7.33 -9.33
N ARG A 22 11.35 8.49 -9.93
CA ARG A 22 11.08 9.80 -9.31
C ARG A 22 9.58 10.05 -9.17
N ASP A 23 8.82 9.69 -10.20
CA ASP A 23 7.39 9.88 -10.23
C ASP A 23 6.67 8.91 -9.28
N PRO A 24 5.83 9.39 -8.33
CA PRO A 24 5.00 8.53 -7.48
C PRO A 24 4.05 7.62 -8.26
N LEU A 25 3.46 8.08 -9.36
CA LEU A 25 2.49 7.30 -10.15
C LEU A 25 3.17 6.10 -10.83
N VAL A 26 4.43 6.24 -11.23
CA VAL A 26 5.22 5.10 -11.75
C VAL A 26 5.42 4.05 -10.65
N ARG A 27 5.69 4.47 -9.41
CA ARG A 27 5.89 3.52 -8.30
C ARG A 27 4.59 2.83 -7.92
N GLU A 28 3.48 3.55 -7.96
CA GLU A 28 2.14 2.99 -7.76
C GLU A 28 1.77 1.99 -8.87
N ALA A 29 1.99 2.34 -10.14
CA ALA A 29 1.78 1.45 -11.26
C ALA A 29 2.58 0.14 -11.13
N LEU A 30 3.83 0.22 -10.65
CA LEU A 30 4.64 -0.96 -10.38
C LEU A 30 4.11 -1.80 -9.21
N ALA A 31 3.47 -1.18 -8.21
CA ALA A 31 2.82 -1.90 -7.11
C ALA A 31 1.64 -2.75 -7.60
N TYR A 32 0.84 -2.25 -8.55
CA TYR A 32 -0.20 -3.03 -9.23
C TYR A 32 0.34 -4.24 -10.01
N GLY A 33 1.62 -4.22 -10.41
CA GLY A 33 2.27 -5.34 -11.08
C GLY A 33 2.63 -6.51 -10.15
N PHE A 34 2.50 -6.37 -8.83
CA PHE A 34 2.88 -7.41 -7.87
C PHE A 34 1.69 -8.28 -7.45
N ASP A 35 1.72 -9.55 -7.84
CA ASP A 35 0.73 -10.56 -7.45
C ASP A 35 1.10 -11.20 -6.11
N PHE A 36 0.66 -10.59 -5.01
CA PHE A 36 0.94 -11.11 -3.66
C PHE A 36 0.29 -12.47 -3.41
N GLN A 37 -0.94 -12.66 -3.86
CA GLN A 37 -1.76 -13.83 -3.58
C GLN A 37 -1.11 -15.04 -4.26
N TRP A 38 -0.67 -14.89 -5.51
CA TRP A 38 0.10 -15.90 -6.20
C TRP A 38 1.43 -16.18 -5.48
N ALA A 39 2.19 -15.14 -5.12
CA ALA A 39 3.48 -15.31 -4.44
C ALA A 39 3.31 -16.02 -3.09
N ASN A 40 2.30 -15.64 -2.32
CA ASN A 40 2.02 -16.25 -1.04
C ASN A 40 1.63 -17.72 -1.18
N GLN A 41 0.77 -18.06 -2.14
CA GLN A 41 0.36 -19.45 -2.38
C GLN A 41 1.52 -20.31 -2.89
N ASN A 42 2.33 -19.82 -3.84
CA ASN A 42 3.29 -20.64 -4.58
C ASN A 42 4.71 -20.61 -3.99
N LEU A 43 5.12 -19.51 -3.37
CA LEU A 43 6.48 -19.32 -2.84
C LEU A 43 6.52 -19.40 -1.32
N PHE A 44 5.44 -18.97 -0.66
CA PHE A 44 5.42 -18.84 0.79
C PHE A 44 4.46 -19.80 1.51
N PHE A 45 3.94 -20.80 0.79
CA PHE A 45 3.08 -21.85 1.32
C PHE A 45 1.82 -21.33 2.04
N GLY A 46 1.33 -20.15 1.63
CA GLY A 46 0.15 -19.50 2.20
C GLY A 46 0.34 -18.98 3.63
N GLN A 47 1.58 -18.85 4.12
CA GLN A 47 1.85 -18.54 5.53
C GLN A 47 1.88 -17.04 5.85
N TYR A 48 1.94 -16.15 4.85
CA TYR A 48 1.96 -14.71 5.09
C TYR A 48 0.59 -14.05 4.90
N THR A 49 0.44 -12.88 5.51
CA THR A 49 -0.65 -11.93 5.26
C THR A 49 -0.06 -10.69 4.61
N ARG A 50 -0.81 -10.03 3.74
CA ARG A 50 -0.33 -8.82 3.05
C ARG A 50 -0.22 -7.67 4.05
N THR A 51 0.94 -7.04 4.12
CA THR A 51 1.14 -5.78 4.85
C THR A 51 0.48 -4.63 4.09
N SER A 52 -0.38 -3.87 4.78
CA SER A 52 -1.00 -2.62 4.32
C SER A 52 -0.54 -1.40 5.14
N SER A 53 0.15 -1.59 6.27
CA SER A 53 0.68 -0.51 7.11
C SER A 53 2.18 -0.67 7.39
N TYR A 54 2.89 0.46 7.57
CA TYR A 54 4.27 0.45 8.05
C TYR A 54 4.41 -0.08 9.50
N PHE A 55 3.33 0.01 10.29
CA PHE A 55 3.25 -0.43 11.68
C PHE A 55 2.24 -1.56 11.87
N GLU A 56 2.14 -2.46 10.90
CA GLU A 56 1.19 -3.58 10.87
C GLU A 56 1.12 -4.35 12.19
N ASN A 57 -0.06 -4.92 12.51
CA ASN A 57 -0.29 -5.71 13.73
C ASN A 57 -0.03 -4.93 15.03
N SER A 58 -0.35 -3.63 15.02
CA SER A 58 -0.33 -2.76 16.20
C SER A 58 -1.37 -1.64 16.11
N ASP A 59 -1.69 -1.02 17.24
CA ASP A 59 -2.59 0.13 17.33
C ASP A 59 -2.02 1.39 16.64
N LEU A 60 -0.76 1.34 16.19
CA LEU A 60 -0.12 2.40 15.41
C LEU A 60 -0.35 2.25 13.91
N ALA A 61 -1.00 1.16 13.47
CA ALA A 61 -1.31 0.97 12.07
C ALA A 61 -2.39 1.96 11.61
N SER A 62 -2.15 2.62 10.48
CA SER A 62 -3.18 3.43 9.84
C SER A 62 -4.37 2.57 9.44
N SER A 63 -5.59 3.06 9.67
CA SER A 63 -6.81 2.37 9.26
C SER A 63 -7.87 3.38 8.84
N GLY A 64 -8.58 3.10 7.75
CA GLY A 64 -9.63 3.98 7.26
C GLY A 64 -9.14 5.38 6.86
N LEU A 65 -10.05 6.35 6.97
CA LEU A 65 -9.74 7.77 6.79
C LEU A 65 -9.32 8.39 8.13
N PRO A 66 -8.49 9.45 8.10
CA PRO A 66 -8.06 10.10 9.33
C PRO A 66 -9.22 10.75 10.07
N GLU A 67 -9.28 10.54 11.38
CA GLU A 67 -10.35 11.03 12.25
C GLU A 67 -9.80 11.66 13.54
N GLY A 68 -10.62 12.47 14.22
CA GLY A 68 -10.31 13.05 15.52
C GLY A 68 -8.95 13.74 15.58
N ARG A 69 -8.10 13.32 16.53
CA ARG A 69 -6.78 13.93 16.75
C ARG A 69 -5.81 13.72 15.59
N GLU A 70 -5.92 12.61 14.86
CA GLU A 70 -5.10 12.36 13.68
C GLU A 70 -5.42 13.37 12.57
N LEU A 71 -6.71 13.56 12.28
CA LEU A 71 -7.15 14.56 11.31
C LEU A 71 -6.68 15.96 11.69
N GLU A 72 -6.83 16.38 12.95
CA GLU A 72 -6.35 17.68 13.44
C GLU A 72 -4.86 17.91 13.17
N ILE A 73 -4.04 16.85 13.30
CA ILE A 73 -2.60 16.93 13.04
C ILE A 73 -2.36 17.04 11.52
N LEU A 74 -3.03 16.23 10.71
CA LEU A 74 -2.84 16.19 9.25
C LEU A 74 -3.35 17.46 8.55
N GLU A 75 -4.41 18.09 9.07
CA GLU A 75 -4.95 19.36 8.58
C GLU A 75 -3.90 20.47 8.53
N ALA A 76 -3.01 20.54 9.54
CA ALA A 76 -1.92 21.50 9.58
C ALA A 76 -0.90 21.34 8.41
N TYR A 77 -0.91 20.18 7.74
CA TYR A 77 -0.04 19.84 6.62
C TYR A 77 -0.82 19.58 5.33
N ARG A 78 -2.11 19.97 5.26
CA ARG A 78 -3.00 19.65 4.12
C ARG A 78 -2.40 20.01 2.76
N ASP A 79 -1.71 21.15 2.66
CA ASP A 79 -1.10 21.62 1.42
C ASP A 79 0.17 20.84 0.99
N GLN A 80 0.71 20.01 1.88
CA GLN A 80 1.91 19.19 1.67
C GLN A 80 1.59 17.70 1.48
N LEU A 81 0.33 17.30 1.68
CA LEU A 81 -0.11 15.90 1.62
C LEU A 81 -0.93 15.65 0.35
N SER A 82 -0.97 14.39 -0.12
CA SER A 82 -1.87 14.02 -1.20
C SER A 82 -3.32 14.23 -0.74
N PRO A 83 -4.22 14.79 -1.58
CA PRO A 83 -5.65 14.86 -1.28
C PRO A 83 -6.23 13.48 -0.91
N ASP A 84 -5.71 12.41 -1.51
CA ASP A 84 -6.18 11.03 -1.30
C ASP A 84 -6.12 10.59 0.15
N VAL A 85 -5.18 11.13 0.94
CA VAL A 85 -5.07 10.88 2.39
C VAL A 85 -6.38 11.17 3.13
N PHE A 86 -7.20 12.08 2.60
CA PHE A 86 -8.45 12.52 3.23
C PHE A 86 -9.70 11.98 2.53
N THR A 87 -9.58 11.31 1.38
CA THR A 87 -10.73 10.90 0.57
C THR A 87 -10.81 9.40 0.34
N GLU A 88 -9.68 8.69 0.33
CA GLU A 88 -9.65 7.26 0.05
C GLU A 88 -8.69 6.53 1.00
N ALA A 89 -9.20 5.49 1.68
CA ALA A 89 -8.37 4.63 2.49
C ALA A 89 -7.49 3.76 1.59
N TYR A 90 -6.19 3.80 1.81
CA TYR A 90 -5.24 3.03 1.01
C TYR A 90 -5.29 1.53 1.34
N PHE A 91 -5.33 0.71 0.29
CA PHE A 91 -5.08 -0.72 0.36
C PHE A 91 -4.09 -1.13 -0.75
N PRO A 92 -3.13 -2.02 -0.48
CA PRO A 92 -2.26 -2.54 -1.51
C PRO A 92 -3.07 -3.31 -2.58
N PRO A 93 -2.69 -3.26 -3.86
CA PRO A 93 -3.36 -4.01 -4.91
C PRO A 93 -3.47 -5.51 -4.58
N ASP A 94 -4.64 -6.08 -4.86
CA ASP A 94 -5.01 -7.47 -4.59
C ASP A 94 -5.41 -8.15 -5.92
N THR A 95 -5.14 -9.45 -6.04
CA THR A 95 -5.60 -10.33 -7.14
C THR A 95 -6.61 -11.39 -6.67
N GLY A 96 -7.19 -11.17 -5.48
CA GLY A 96 -8.26 -11.94 -4.88
C GLY A 96 -9.65 -11.41 -5.26
N ASN A 97 -10.70 -12.10 -4.80
CA ASN A 97 -12.10 -11.68 -4.95
C ASN A 97 -12.55 -11.39 -6.41
N GLY A 98 -11.95 -12.07 -7.39
CA GLY A 98 -12.33 -11.95 -8.80
C GLY A 98 -11.57 -10.89 -9.59
N VAL A 99 -10.63 -10.16 -8.97
CA VAL A 99 -9.73 -9.23 -9.67
C VAL A 99 -8.54 -10.00 -10.24
N SER A 100 -8.29 -9.91 -11.54
CA SER A 100 -7.14 -10.57 -12.15
C SER A 100 -5.90 -9.67 -12.18
N LEU A 101 -4.71 -10.27 -12.24
CA LEU A 101 -3.48 -9.52 -12.49
C LEU A 101 -3.57 -8.66 -13.77
N ARG A 102 -4.31 -9.13 -14.79
CA ARG A 102 -4.52 -8.35 -16.02
C ARG A 102 -5.30 -7.06 -15.76
N ASP A 103 -6.25 -7.08 -14.83
CA ASP A 103 -7.03 -5.89 -14.46
C ASP A 103 -6.15 -4.91 -13.69
N ASN A 104 -5.30 -5.40 -12.78
CA ASN A 104 -4.30 -4.57 -12.10
C ASN A 104 -3.31 -3.94 -13.08
N LEU A 105 -2.81 -4.70 -14.07
CA LEU A 105 -1.92 -4.17 -15.10
C LEU A 105 -2.62 -3.13 -15.99
N ARG A 106 -3.94 -3.23 -16.21
CA ARG A 106 -4.70 -2.18 -16.90
C ARG A 106 -4.80 -0.91 -16.07
N THR A 107 -4.96 -1.01 -14.75
CA THR A 107 -4.91 0.14 -13.85
C THR A 107 -3.51 0.76 -13.86
N ALA A 108 -2.45 -0.05 -13.76
CA ALA A 108 -1.07 0.41 -13.86
C ALA A 108 -0.80 1.22 -15.14
N LEU A 109 -1.30 0.75 -16.29
CA LEU A 109 -1.14 1.45 -17.57
C LEU A 109 -1.92 2.78 -17.66
N LYS A 110 -2.95 2.99 -16.83
CA LYS A 110 -3.67 4.27 -16.77
C LYS A 110 -2.95 5.32 -15.90
N LEU A 111 -2.07 4.86 -15.01
CA LEU A 111 -1.26 5.72 -14.13
C LEU A 111 0.03 6.22 -14.82
N LEU A 112 0.43 5.59 -15.92
CA LEU A 112 1.63 5.92 -16.73
C LEU A 112 1.29 6.78 -17.94
#